data_AF-A0A3C1BRG5-F1
#
_entry.id   AF-A0A3C1BRG5-F1
#
_cell.length_a   1.000
_cell.length_b   1.000
_cell.length_c   1.000
_cell.angle_alpha   90.00
_cell.angle_beta   90.00
_cell.angle_gamma   90.00
#
_symmetry.space_group_name_H-M   'P 1'
#
loop_
_entity.id
_entity.type
_entity.pdbx_description
1 polymer ?
#
loop_
_entity_poly.entity_id
_entity_poly.type
_entity_poly.pdbx_seq_one_letter_code
_entity_poly.pdbx_strand_id
1 'polypeptide(L)' 'MNIIKELTDIFREVFDSPQLLIDKNTTADDIEAWDSFSHVNLILFIEKRFSIKIPLGETQALRNVGAMAELIQSKLNI' A
#
# COMPACT_ATOMS: atom_id res chain seq x y z
N MET A 1 14.53 5.06 5.88
CA MET A 1 13.70 4.01 5.25
C MET A 1 12.88 4.66 4.15
N ASN A 2 12.82 4.09 2.95
CA ASN A 2 12.02 4.66 1.85
C ASN A 2 10.74 3.84 1.68
N ILE A 3 9.67 4.27 2.36
CA ILE A 3 8.40 3.53 2.37
C ILE A 3 7.76 3.45 0.99
N ILE A 4 7.88 4.50 0.17
CA ILE A 4 7.36 4.47 -1.21
C ILE A 4 8.06 3.38 -2.03
N LYS A 5 9.37 3.19 -1.85
CA LYS A 5 10.10 2.10 -2.52
C LYS A 5 9.58 0.73 -2.07
N GLU A 6 9.41 0.52 -0.77
CA GLU A 6 8.89 -0.74 -0.23
C GLU A 6 7.44 -1.02 -0.67
N LEU A 7 6.60 0.02 -0.69
CA LEU A 7 5.24 -0.05 -1.24
C LEU A 7 5.27 -0.36 -2.73
N THR A 8 6.20 0.21 -3.50
CA THR A 8 6.35 -0.10 -4.93
C THR A 8 6.60 -1.59 -5.12
N ASP A 9 7.49 -2.18 -4.32
CA ASP A 9 7.79 -3.62 -4.41
C ASP A 9 6.57 -4.48 -4.04
N ILE A 10 5.80 -4.09 -3.02
CA ILE A 10 4.53 -4.77 -2.65
C ILE A 10 3.51 -4.68 -3.78
N PHE A 11 3.35 -3.50 -4.38
CA PHE A 11 2.43 -3.28 -5.49
C PHE A 11 2.81 -4.14 -6.70
N ARG A 12 4.11 -4.23 -7.02
CA ARG A 12 4.61 -5.11 -8.09
C ARG A 12 4.28 -6.58 -7.84
N GLU A 13 4.42 -7.04 -6.61
CA GLU A 13 4.12 -8.43 -6.22
C GLU A 13 2.62 -8.72 -6.26
N VAL A 14 1.78 -7.81 -5.74
CA VAL A 14 0.32 -8.01 -5.68
C VAL A 14 -0.32 -7.91 -7.08
N PHE A 15 0.19 -7.03 -7.94
CA PHE A 15 -0.35 -6.81 -9.29
C PHE A 15 0.39 -7.56 -10.40
N ASP A 16 1.39 -8.39 -10.06
CA ASP A 16 2.26 -9.08 -11.02
C ASP A 16 2.79 -8.16 -12.14
N SER A 17 3.20 -6.95 -11.74
CA SER A 17 3.58 -5.88 -12.68
C SER A 17 4.95 -5.33 -12.32
N PRO A 18 6.06 -5.97 -12.75
CA PRO A 18 7.41 -5.64 -12.29
C PRO A 18 7.90 -4.24 -12.70
N GLN A 19 7.26 -3.62 -13.69
CA GLN A 19 7.58 -2.26 -14.16
C GLN A 19 6.71 -1.17 -13.52
N LEU A 20 5.74 -1.55 -12.68
CA LEU A 20 4.88 -0.60 -12.00
C LEU A 20 5.71 0.40 -11.18
N LEU A 21 5.37 1.67 -11.32
CA LEU A 21 5.92 2.78 -10.56
C LEU A 21 4.75 3.50 -9.92
N ILE A 22 4.84 3.68 -8.61
CA ILE A 22 3.84 4.40 -7.83
C ILE A 22 4.46 5.63 -7.20
N ASP A 23 3.64 6.65 -6.96
CA ASP A 23 3.98 7.80 -6.15
C ASP A 23 2.89 8.02 -5.10
N LYS A 24 3.07 9.03 -4.24
CA LYS A 24 2.14 9.34 -3.14
C LYS A 24 0.70 9.64 -3.58
N ASN A 25 0.50 10.09 -4.81
CA ASN A 25 -0.80 10.44 -5.37
C ASN A 25 -1.46 9.25 -6.07
N THR A 26 -0.73 8.17 -6.37
CA THR A 26 -1.30 6.99 -7.04
C THR A 26 -2.47 6.42 -6.24
N THR A 27 -3.58 6.20 -6.94
CA THR A 27 -4.87 5.72 -6.45
C THR A 27 -5.31 4.46 -7.19
N ALA A 28 -6.44 3.88 -6.77
CA ALA A 28 -7.06 2.75 -7.47
C ALA A 28 -7.47 3.11 -8.91
N ASP A 29 -7.79 4.38 -9.20
CA ASP A 29 -8.16 4.81 -10.55
C ASP A 29 -6.96 4.82 -11.52
N ASP A 30 -5.73 4.86 -11.00
CA ASP A 30 -4.50 4.87 -11.80
C ASP A 30 -4.01 3.46 -12.17
N ILE A 31 -4.55 2.42 -11.53
CA ILE A 31 -4.14 1.02 -11.69
C ILE A 31 -5.38 0.17 -11.97
N GLU A 32 -5.56 -0.26 -13.23
CA GLU A 32 -6.73 -1.04 -13.65
C GLU A 32 -6.92 -2.33 -12.82
N ALA A 33 -5.82 -2.98 -12.41
CA ALA A 33 -5.86 -4.18 -11.58
C ALA A 33 -6.21 -3.90 -10.10
N TRP A 34 -6.28 -2.63 -9.69
CA TRP A 34 -6.53 -2.24 -8.31
C TRP A 34 -8.03 -2.10 -8.02
N ASP A 35 -8.64 -3.24 -7.70
CA ASP A 35 -10.00 -3.38 -7.21
C ASP A 35 -10.08 -3.59 -5.68
N SER A 36 -11.27 -3.87 -5.16
CA SER A 36 -11.49 -4.15 -3.73
C SER A 36 -10.74 -5.39 -3.23
N PHE A 37 -10.57 -6.43 -4.06
CA PHE A 37 -9.93 -7.68 -3.67
C PHE A 37 -8.41 -7.50 -3.55
N SER A 38 -7.80 -6.92 -4.57
CA SER A 38 -6.38 -6.55 -4.56
C SER A 38 -6.06 -5.51 -3.50
N HIS A 39 -6.98 -4.57 -3.19
CA HIS A 39 -6.81 -3.66 -2.06
C HIS A 39 -6.68 -4.41 -0.74
N VAL A 40 -7.52 -5.42 -0.47
CA VAL A 40 -7.39 -6.26 0.74
C VAL A 40 -6.05 -6.99 0.75
N ASN A 41 -5.61 -7.54 -0.38
CA ASN A 41 -4.30 -8.19 -0.49
C ASN A 41 -3.15 -7.22 -0.21
N LEU A 42 -3.18 -6.00 -0.75
CA LEU A 42 -2.20 -4.96 -0.45
C LEU A 42 -2.05 -4.74 1.06
N ILE A 43 -3.17 -4.60 1.79
CA ILE A 43 -3.14 -4.41 3.23
C ILE A 43 -2.47 -5.61 3.94
N LEU A 44 -2.82 -6.84 3.55
CA LEU A 44 -2.22 -8.05 4.14
C LEU A 44 -0.70 -8.13 3.90
N PHE A 45 -0.25 -7.77 2.69
CA PHE A 45 1.17 -7.74 2.35
C PHE A 45 1.91 -6.62 3.09
N ILE A 46 1.30 -5.45 3.23
CA ILE A 46 1.84 -4.33 4.03
C ILE A 46 1.99 -4.76 5.50
N GLU A 47 0.94 -5.31 6.12
CA GLU A 47 1.01 -5.81 7.49
C GLU A 47 2.17 -6.79 7.68
N LYS A 48 2.31 -7.75 6.76
CA LYS A 48 3.37 -8.76 6.80
C LYS A 48 4.75 -8.14 6.62
N ARG A 49 4.92 -7.24 5.65
CA ARG A 49 6.22 -6.65 5.29
C ARG A 49 6.77 -5.76 6.40
N PHE A 50 5.91 -4.95 7.01
CA PHE A 50 6.29 -4.01 8.07
C PHE A 50 6.07 -4.57 9.47
N SER A 51 5.53 -5.78 9.60
CA SER A 51 5.17 -6.39 10.89
C SER A 51 4.24 -5.49 11.74
N ILE A 52 3.26 -4.87 11.08
CA ILE A 52 2.26 -3.97 11.70
C ILE A 52 0.86 -4.56 11.60
N LYS A 53 -0.08 -3.98 12.35
CA LYS A 53 -1.51 -4.27 12.26
C LYS A 53 -2.29 -3.02 11.85
N ILE A 54 -3.14 -3.17 10.84
CA ILE A 54 -3.98 -2.12 10.29
C ILE A 54 -5.45 -2.54 10.53
N PRO A 55 -6.14 -1.91 11.48
CA PRO A 55 -7.56 -2.16 11.72
C PRO A 55 -8.41 -1.87 10.47
N LEU A 56 -9.48 -2.63 10.27
CA LEU A 56 -10.41 -2.45 9.14
C LEU A 56 -11.03 -1.02 9.09
N GLY A 57 -11.16 -0.35 10.22
CA GLY A 57 -11.61 1.05 10.25
C GLY A 57 -10.61 2.03 9.63
N GLU A 58 -9.31 1.72 9.70
CA GLU A 58 -8.24 2.54 9.14
C GLU A 58 -8.03 2.23 7.64
N THR A 59 -8.32 1.01 7.18
CA THR A 59 -8.14 0.64 5.75
C THR A 59 -9.03 1.47 4.83
N GLN A 60 -10.23 1.85 5.27
CA GLN A 60 -11.15 2.70 4.49
C GLN A 60 -10.61 4.13 4.26
N ALA A 61 -9.65 4.58 5.08
CA ALA A 61 -9.00 5.88 4.93
C ALA A 61 -7.84 5.86 3.93
N LEU A 62 -7.40 4.68 3.48
CA LEU A 62 -6.24 4.49 2.60
C LEU A 62 -6.60 4.71 1.12
N ARG A 63 -6.89 5.96 0.78
CA ARG A 63 -7.37 6.37 -0.55
C ARG A 63 -6.29 6.40 -1.64
N ASN A 64 -5.04 6.51 -1.23
CA ASN A 64 -3.88 6.59 -2.11
C ASN A 64 -2.64 6.04 -1.41
N VAL A 65 -1.58 5.86 -2.17
CA VAL A 65 -0.29 5.36 -1.68
C VAL A 65 0.31 6.27 -0.61
N GLY A 66 0.08 7.59 -0.68
CA GLY A 66 0.52 8.56 0.33
C GLY A 66 -0.09 8.28 1.71
N ALA A 67 -1.41 8.10 1.79
CA ALA A 67 -2.12 7.75 3.01
C ALA A 67 -1.63 6.40 3.59
N MET A 68 -1.30 5.44 2.73
CA MET A 68 -0.68 4.18 3.16
C MET A 68 0.70 4.42 3.77
N ALA A 69 1.52 5.24 3.12
CA ALA A 69 2.86 5.55 3.61
C ALA A 69 2.82 6.28 4.96
N GLU A 70 1.96 7.28 5.11
CA GLU A 70 1.75 8.02 6.37
C GLU A 70 1.27 7.10 7.50
N LEU A 71 0.35 6.20 7.20
CA LEU A 71 -0.10 5.22 8.17
C LEU A 71 1.04 4.32 8.64
N ILE A 72 1.85 3.80 7.71
CA ILE A 72 2.99 2.94 8.04
C ILE A 72 4.01 3.71 8.90
N GLN A 73 4.31 4.97 8.55
CA GLN A 73 5.19 5.85 9.35
C GLN A 73 4.68 5.98 10.79
N SER A 74 3.39 6.28 10.93
CA SER A 74 2.73 6.40 12.23
C SER A 74 2.84 5.11 13.06
N LYS A 75 2.58 3.93 12.46
CA LYS A 75 2.69 2.65 13.16
C LYS A 75 4.14 2.27 13.53
N LEU A 76 5.12 2.69 12.74
CA LEU A 76 6.54 2.43 12.98
C LEU A 76 7.21 3.49 13.86
N ASN A 77 6.53 4.60 14.16
CA ASN A 77 7.05 5.76 14.89
C ASN A 77 8.29 6.39 14.23
N ILE A 78 8.23 6.62 12.91
CA ILE A 78 9.33 7.18 12.10
C ILE A 78 8.90 8.34 11.22
#